data_AF-A0ABD7VCB4-F1
#
_entry.id   AF-A0ABD7VCB4-F1
#
_cell.length_a   1.000
_cell.length_b   1.000
_cell.length_c   1.000
_cell.angle_alpha   90.00
_cell.angle_beta   90.00
_cell.angle_gamma   90.00
#
_symmetry.space_group_name_H-M   'P 1'
#
loop_
_entity.id
_entity.type
_entity.pdbx_description
1 polymer ?
#
loop_
_entity_poly.entity_id
_entity_poly.type
_entity_poly.pdbx_seq_one_letter_code
_entity_poly.pdbx_strand_id
1 'polypeptide(L)'
;MPIAQPEGDGDRNAVPLYDLNSTRINMNFVTTMPFRTSAMRSLGAHINIFAIEASIDELAIKAGIDPVALRLAHLSDPRAHAVVERVRDEIGWPQKSSEPGAGIGFAFARYKNIMGYCAIAVKLRVHPQTGEIRIDHVVTAVDVGQIVSPDGLRNQVEGGIVQSTSWTLYEKVAYDAGGIRSYDWSGYPILRFTQLPEKVDVHLLDQPGEPFLGAAEIVQGPMAAALGNAVANATGRRWLNLPLTRSTQFT
;
A
#
# COMPACT_ATOMS: atom_id res chain seq x y z
N MET A 1 27.24 -8.54 5.93
CA MET A 1 26.24 -9.46 6.51
C MET A 1 24.88 -9.00 6.01
N PRO A 2 24.07 -9.86 5.35
CA PRO A 2 22.69 -9.52 5.04
C PRO A 2 21.95 -9.19 6.34
N ILE A 3 21.12 -8.16 6.36
CA ILE A 3 20.25 -7.89 7.50
C ILE A 3 19.32 -9.10 7.65
N ALA A 4 19.25 -9.68 8.84
CA ALA A 4 18.32 -10.77 9.12
C ALA A 4 16.91 -10.33 8.74
N GLN A 5 16.20 -11.16 7.96
CA GLN A 5 14.85 -10.80 7.53
C GLN A 5 13.88 -10.90 8.71
N PRO A 6 12.92 -9.97 8.83
CA PRO A 6 11.85 -10.00 9.83
C PRO A 6 11.08 -11.33 9.88
N GLU A 7 11.17 -12.05 11.00
CA GLU A 7 10.61 -13.40 11.16
C GLU A 7 9.09 -13.38 11.41
N GLY A 8 8.58 -12.40 12.15
CA GLY A 8 7.30 -12.59 12.85
C GLY A 8 6.37 -11.39 12.88
N ASP A 9 6.87 -10.21 13.24
CA ASP A 9 6.07 -9.30 14.05
C ASP A 9 5.90 -7.91 13.38
N GLY A 10 5.98 -6.84 14.17
CA GLY A 10 5.85 -5.46 13.69
C GLY A 10 6.99 -5.00 12.77
N ASP A 11 8.09 -5.75 12.69
CA ASP A 11 9.23 -5.50 11.82
C ASP A 11 9.04 -6.02 10.39
N ARG A 12 7.95 -6.76 10.12
CA ARG A 12 7.64 -7.28 8.79
C ARG A 12 7.79 -6.21 7.69
N ASN A 13 8.62 -6.46 6.67
CA ASN A 13 8.94 -5.52 5.59
C ASN A 13 9.53 -4.17 6.02
N ALA A 14 10.14 -4.07 7.21
CA ALA A 14 10.87 -2.87 7.62
C ALA A 14 12.16 -2.63 6.82
N VAL A 15 12.72 -3.69 6.20
CA VAL A 15 13.85 -3.59 5.27
C VAL A 15 13.31 -3.27 3.87
N PRO A 16 13.63 -2.09 3.28
CA PRO A 16 13.23 -1.76 1.92
C PRO A 16 13.82 -2.76 0.91
N LEU A 17 13.10 -3.04 -0.18
CA LEU A 17 13.59 -3.90 -1.27
C LEU A 17 14.55 -3.16 -2.22
N TYR A 18 14.71 -1.85 -2.06
CA TYR A 18 15.53 -1.04 -2.94
C TYR A 18 17.03 -1.19 -2.62
N ASP A 19 17.84 -1.16 -3.66
CA ASP A 19 19.30 -1.19 -3.57
C ASP A 19 19.83 0.14 -3.03
N LEU A 20 20.04 0.18 -1.72
CA LEU A 20 20.54 1.35 -0.98
C LEU A 20 21.97 1.11 -0.49
N ASN A 21 22.83 2.13 -0.60
CA ASN A 21 24.24 2.04 -0.17
C ASN A 21 24.39 1.76 1.34
N SER A 22 23.43 2.21 2.16
CA SER A 22 23.45 2.00 3.61
C SER A 22 22.04 2.04 4.17
N THR A 23 21.74 1.14 5.10
CA THR A 23 20.45 1.02 5.76
C THR A 23 20.65 0.76 7.24
N ARG A 24 19.94 1.49 8.10
CA ARG A 24 19.87 1.25 9.54
C ARG A 24 18.41 1.18 9.97
N ILE A 25 18.02 0.05 10.55
CA ILE A 25 16.66 -0.20 11.02
C ILE A 25 16.73 -0.53 12.51
N ASN A 26 15.98 0.22 13.32
CA ASN A 26 15.87 -0.02 14.74
C ASN A 26 14.42 -0.44 15.04
N MET A 27 14.25 -1.63 15.62
CA MET A 27 12.96 -2.09 16.12
C MET A 27 12.94 -1.93 17.64
N ASN A 28 11.94 -1.22 18.16
CA ASN A 28 11.68 -1.15 19.59
C ASN A 28 10.41 -1.95 19.88
N PHE A 29 10.56 -3.08 20.56
CA PHE A 29 9.42 -3.89 20.96
C PHE A 29 8.83 -3.37 22.28
N VAL A 30 7.61 -2.85 22.21
CA VAL A 30 6.89 -2.34 23.39
C VAL A 30 6.09 -3.48 24.01
N THR A 31 6.51 -3.93 25.19
CA THR A 31 5.90 -5.10 25.88
C THR A 31 4.64 -4.74 26.66
N THR A 32 4.40 -3.46 26.93
CA THR A 32 3.27 -2.98 27.72
C THR A 32 2.48 -1.97 26.88
N MET A 33 1.31 -2.38 26.40
CA MET A 33 0.41 -1.55 25.60
C MET A 33 -0.93 -1.36 26.34
N PRO A 34 -1.60 -0.21 26.17
CA PRO A 34 -2.91 0.03 26.79
C PRO A 34 -3.99 -0.93 26.27
N PHE A 35 -3.76 -1.56 25.11
CA PHE A 35 -4.66 -2.54 24.51
C PHE A 35 -3.88 -3.80 24.11
N ARG A 36 -4.54 -4.95 24.21
CA ARG A 36 -4.01 -6.21 23.67
C ARG A 36 -4.01 -6.14 22.13
N THR A 37 -2.86 -6.39 21.52
CA THR A 37 -2.72 -6.52 20.07
C THR A 37 -2.59 -7.98 19.66
N SER A 38 -2.79 -8.27 18.38
CA SER A 38 -2.58 -9.58 17.77
C SER A 38 -2.31 -9.42 16.27
N ALA A 39 -2.13 -10.52 15.57
CA ALA A 39 -1.96 -10.54 14.12
C ALA A 39 -3.21 -9.97 13.43
N MET A 40 -2.98 -8.96 12.60
CA MET A 40 -3.87 -8.51 11.53
C MET A 40 -3.20 -8.84 10.21
N ARG A 41 -3.98 -9.02 9.13
CA ARG A 41 -3.44 -9.41 7.81
C ARG A 41 -2.31 -8.46 7.37
N SER A 42 -1.20 -9.03 6.93
CA SER A 42 0.08 -8.37 6.58
C SER A 42 0.95 -7.93 7.78
N LEU A 43 0.46 -8.06 9.02
CA LEU A 43 1.20 -7.74 10.26
C LEU A 43 1.84 -6.35 10.17
N GLY A 44 3.14 -6.19 10.48
CA GLY A 44 3.85 -4.92 10.34
C GLY A 44 4.00 -4.42 8.90
N ALA A 45 3.84 -5.26 7.88
CA ALA A 45 4.17 -4.89 6.50
C ALA A 45 3.26 -3.78 5.96
N HIS A 46 1.99 -3.76 6.35
CA HIS A 46 1.07 -2.72 5.92
C HIS A 46 1.62 -1.31 6.22
N ILE A 47 1.99 -1.06 7.49
CA ILE A 47 2.48 0.26 7.92
C ILE A 47 3.94 0.52 7.49
N ASN A 48 4.79 -0.50 7.49
CA ASN A 48 6.19 -0.34 7.10
C ASN A 48 6.31 -0.03 5.61
N ILE A 49 5.57 -0.75 4.76
CA ILE A 49 5.55 -0.47 3.32
C ILE A 49 4.92 0.89 3.04
N PHE A 50 3.84 1.27 3.74
CA PHE A 50 3.26 2.61 3.63
C PHE A 50 4.31 3.71 3.88
N ALA A 51 5.06 3.61 4.98
CA ALA A 51 6.09 4.58 5.32
C ALA A 51 7.26 4.60 4.32
N ILE A 52 7.75 3.42 3.90
CA ILE A 52 8.86 3.29 2.95
C ILE A 52 8.47 3.88 1.60
N GLU A 53 7.33 3.46 1.04
CA GLU A 53 6.90 3.86 -0.29
C GLU A 53 6.47 5.33 -0.35
N ALA A 54 5.92 5.88 0.74
CA ALA A 54 5.67 7.32 0.86
C ALA A 54 7.00 8.11 0.89
N SER A 55 8.01 7.59 1.59
CA SER A 55 9.34 8.21 1.66
C SER A 55 10.04 8.18 0.29
N ILE A 56 9.98 7.06 -0.43
CA ILE A 56 10.53 6.94 -1.79
C ILE A 56 9.86 7.92 -2.75
N ASP A 57 8.53 8.06 -2.65
CA ASP A 57 7.77 9.02 -3.46
C ASP A 57 8.18 10.48 -3.15
N GLU A 58 8.36 10.84 -1.88
CA GLU A 58 8.93 12.15 -1.52
C GLU A 58 10.35 12.37 -2.04
N LEU A 59 11.21 11.36 -1.94
CA LEU A 59 12.59 11.45 -2.41
C LEU A 59 12.64 11.66 -3.92
N ALA A 60 11.78 10.97 -4.68
CA ALA A 60 11.64 11.16 -6.12
C ALA A 60 11.24 12.61 -6.44
N ILE A 61 10.21 13.13 -5.78
CA ILE A 61 9.73 14.51 -5.96
C ILE A 61 10.84 15.52 -5.63
N LYS A 62 11.52 15.37 -4.49
CA LYS A 62 12.61 16.26 -4.07
C LYS A 62 13.81 16.22 -5.02
N ALA A 63 14.09 15.06 -5.61
CA ALA A 63 15.15 14.89 -6.59
C ALA A 63 14.74 15.33 -8.02
N GLY A 64 13.47 15.66 -8.26
CA GLY A 64 12.95 15.94 -9.60
C GLY A 64 12.94 14.72 -10.53
N ILE A 65 12.89 13.51 -9.96
CA ILE A 65 12.87 12.24 -10.68
C ILE A 65 11.44 11.68 -10.68
N ASP A 66 11.03 11.05 -11.77
CA ASP A 66 9.74 10.34 -11.79
C ASP A 66 9.70 9.22 -10.72
N PRO A 67 8.64 9.12 -9.90
CA PRO A 67 8.59 8.14 -8.82
C PRO A 67 8.66 6.67 -9.26
N VAL A 68 8.18 6.33 -10.46
CA VAL A 68 8.29 4.96 -10.99
C VAL A 68 9.70 4.72 -11.51
N ALA A 69 10.28 5.70 -12.22
CA ALA A 69 11.67 5.62 -12.69
C ALA A 69 12.66 5.49 -11.53
N LEU A 70 12.46 6.21 -10.41
CA LEU A 70 13.30 6.09 -9.23
C LEU A 70 13.28 4.66 -8.66
N ARG A 71 12.09 4.04 -8.59
CA ARG A 71 11.93 2.66 -8.12
C ARG A 71 12.68 1.68 -9.01
N LEU A 72 12.46 1.75 -10.33
CA LEU A 72 13.13 0.89 -11.30
C LEU A 72 14.66 1.03 -11.24
N ALA A 73 15.17 2.25 -11.06
CA ALA A 73 16.61 2.50 -10.95
C ALA A 73 17.27 1.88 -9.68
N HIS A 74 16.47 1.52 -8.67
CA HIS A 74 16.95 0.95 -7.41
C HIS A 74 16.40 -0.46 -7.17
N LEU A 75 15.95 -1.15 -8.21
CA LEU A 75 15.63 -2.57 -8.16
C LEU A 75 16.66 -3.33 -9.00
N SER A 76 17.00 -4.54 -8.57
CA SER A 76 17.88 -5.46 -9.31
C SER A 76 17.17 -6.74 -9.75
N ASP A 77 16.07 -7.10 -9.08
CA ASP A 77 15.30 -8.31 -9.36
C ASP A 77 14.43 -8.13 -10.62
N PRO A 78 14.59 -8.95 -11.68
CA PRO A 78 13.79 -8.87 -12.89
C PRO A 78 12.28 -9.06 -12.66
N ARG A 79 11.86 -9.86 -11.66
CA ARG A 79 10.44 -10.08 -11.34
C ARG A 79 9.83 -8.84 -10.68
N ALA A 80 10.62 -8.13 -9.88
CA ALA A 80 10.22 -6.83 -9.34
C ALA A 80 10.04 -5.79 -10.45
N HIS A 81 10.96 -5.73 -11.42
CA HIS A 81 10.80 -4.86 -12.59
C HIS A 81 9.53 -5.21 -13.37
N ALA A 82 9.31 -6.49 -13.67
CA ALA A 82 8.19 -6.93 -14.49
C ALA A 82 6.82 -6.48 -13.93
N VAL A 83 6.59 -6.58 -12.60
CA VAL A 83 5.34 -6.09 -12.01
C VAL A 83 5.24 -4.57 -12.03
N VAL A 84 6.35 -3.84 -11.78
CA VAL A 84 6.36 -2.37 -11.79
C VAL A 84 6.09 -1.84 -13.20
N GLU A 85 6.76 -2.39 -14.20
CA GLU A 85 6.61 -2.03 -15.61
C GLU A 85 5.21 -2.37 -16.12
N ARG A 86 4.68 -3.55 -15.77
CA ARG A 86 3.30 -3.90 -16.12
C ARG A 86 2.32 -2.85 -15.62
N VAL A 87 2.39 -2.44 -14.35
CA VAL A 87 1.46 -1.43 -13.82
C VAL A 87 1.69 -0.07 -14.47
N ARG A 88 2.95 0.34 -14.68
CA ARG A 88 3.32 1.57 -15.38
C ARG A 88 2.65 1.65 -16.74
N ASP A 89 2.73 0.59 -17.53
CA ASP A 89 2.24 0.55 -18.91
C ASP A 89 0.71 0.50 -18.95
N GLU A 90 0.07 -0.33 -18.12
CA GLU A 90 -1.39 -0.53 -18.12
C GLU A 90 -2.16 0.69 -17.56
N ILE A 91 -1.59 1.43 -16.60
CA ILE A 91 -2.19 2.68 -16.11
C ILE A 91 -1.90 3.88 -17.03
N GLY A 92 -0.95 3.73 -17.96
CA GLY A 92 -0.44 4.82 -18.82
C GLY A 92 0.38 5.86 -18.06
N TRP A 93 1.30 5.43 -17.20
CA TRP A 93 2.03 6.32 -16.27
C TRP A 93 3.02 7.29 -16.97
N PRO A 94 3.17 8.55 -16.49
CA PRO A 94 2.29 9.23 -15.55
C PRO A 94 1.14 9.93 -16.29
N GLN A 95 -0.09 9.40 -16.21
CA GLN A 95 -1.26 10.09 -16.75
C GLN A 95 -1.76 11.14 -15.72
N LYS A 96 -1.11 12.31 -15.69
CA LYS A 96 -1.55 13.44 -14.85
C LYS A 96 -2.80 14.07 -15.45
N SER A 97 -3.89 14.11 -14.68
CA SER A 97 -5.09 14.88 -15.02
C SER A 97 -4.93 16.32 -14.52
N SER A 98 -5.48 17.28 -15.27
CA SER A 98 -5.57 18.69 -14.86
C SER A 98 -6.84 19.00 -14.07
N GLU A 99 -7.72 18.01 -13.86
CA GLU A 99 -8.95 18.23 -13.08
C GLU A 99 -8.62 18.57 -11.62
N PRO A 100 -9.32 19.54 -11.00
CA PRO A 100 -9.11 19.88 -9.60
C PRO A 100 -9.25 18.67 -8.67
N GLY A 101 -8.26 18.47 -7.81
CA GLY A 101 -8.22 17.38 -6.84
C GLY A 101 -7.93 16.01 -7.45
N ALA A 102 -7.61 15.91 -8.74
CA ALA A 102 -7.16 14.65 -9.33
C ALA A 102 -5.75 14.30 -8.86
N GLY A 103 -5.54 13.04 -8.50
CA GLY A 103 -4.26 12.52 -8.05
C GLY A 103 -3.97 11.14 -8.62
N ILE A 104 -2.70 10.89 -8.86
CA ILE A 104 -2.19 9.57 -9.21
C ILE A 104 -1.03 9.20 -8.28
N GLY A 105 -1.02 7.95 -7.82
CA GLY A 105 -0.01 7.44 -6.92
C GLY A 105 0.40 6.03 -7.31
N PHE A 106 1.65 5.70 -7.00
CA PHE A 106 2.26 4.41 -7.32
C PHE A 106 2.96 3.87 -6.08
N ALA A 107 2.93 2.55 -5.91
CA ALA A 107 3.75 1.86 -4.92
C ALA A 107 4.06 0.42 -5.33
N PHE A 108 5.12 -0.12 -4.74
CA PHE A 108 5.57 -1.49 -4.95
C PHE A 108 6.08 -2.12 -3.65
N ALA A 109 5.89 -3.43 -3.51
CA ALA A 109 6.58 -4.22 -2.49
C ALA A 109 6.68 -5.70 -2.85
N ARG A 110 7.56 -6.40 -2.13
CA ARG A 110 7.61 -7.86 -2.07
C ARG A 110 7.35 -8.31 -0.64
N TYR A 111 6.29 -9.07 -0.40
CA TYR A 111 5.95 -9.46 0.97
C TYR A 111 7.04 -10.33 1.62
N LYS A 112 7.38 -10.04 2.87
CA LYS A 112 8.52 -10.64 3.61
C LYS A 112 9.88 -10.50 2.91
N ASN A 113 9.96 -9.72 1.83
CA ASN A 113 11.09 -9.67 0.88
C ASN A 113 11.47 -11.04 0.26
N ILE A 114 10.65 -12.08 0.44
CA ILE A 114 10.91 -13.44 -0.05
C ILE A 114 9.68 -14.10 -0.71
N MET A 115 8.47 -13.56 -0.47
CA MET A 115 7.21 -14.07 -1.03
C MET A 115 6.82 -13.30 -2.30
N GLY A 116 5.52 -13.16 -2.57
CA GLY A 116 5.00 -12.54 -3.78
C GLY A 116 5.27 -11.03 -3.88
N TYR A 117 5.25 -10.57 -5.11
CA TYR A 117 5.47 -9.19 -5.54
C TYR A 117 4.14 -8.53 -5.88
N CYS A 118 4.01 -7.25 -5.57
CA CYS A 118 2.82 -6.48 -5.90
C CYS A 118 3.22 -5.03 -6.21
N ALA A 119 2.87 -4.56 -7.40
CA ALA A 119 2.86 -3.15 -7.75
C ALA A 119 1.41 -2.67 -7.90
N ILE A 120 1.14 -1.43 -7.51
CA ILE A 120 -0.19 -0.82 -7.57
C ILE A 120 -0.07 0.65 -8.00
N ALA A 121 -0.93 1.06 -8.93
CA ALA A 121 -1.20 2.46 -9.23
C ALA A 121 -2.66 2.79 -8.92
N VAL A 122 -2.89 3.98 -8.35
CA VAL A 122 -4.22 4.46 -7.97
C VAL A 122 -4.44 5.83 -8.61
N LYS A 123 -5.53 5.98 -9.37
CA LYS A 123 -6.11 7.27 -9.77
C LYS A 123 -7.30 7.58 -8.88
N LEU A 124 -7.35 8.80 -8.36
CA LEU A 124 -8.43 9.26 -7.50
C LEU A 124 -8.72 10.74 -7.70
N ARG A 125 -9.83 11.18 -7.11
CA ARG A 125 -10.16 12.58 -6.90
C ARG A 125 -10.46 12.87 -5.44
N VAL A 126 -10.00 14.03 -4.98
CA VAL A 126 -10.33 14.60 -3.69
C VAL A 126 -11.27 15.78 -3.90
N HIS A 127 -12.48 15.69 -3.36
CA HIS A 127 -13.45 16.78 -3.46
C HIS A 127 -12.92 18.03 -2.72
N PRO A 128 -12.76 19.20 -3.37
CA PRO A 128 -12.07 20.35 -2.77
C PRO A 128 -12.71 20.87 -1.47
N GLN A 129 -14.04 20.87 -1.40
CA GLN A 129 -14.79 21.39 -0.25
C GLN A 129 -14.96 20.37 0.87
N THR A 130 -15.33 19.11 0.56
CA THR A 130 -15.63 18.08 1.58
C THR A 130 -14.40 17.26 1.97
N GLY A 131 -13.38 17.18 1.11
CA GLY A 131 -12.23 16.30 1.28
C GLY A 131 -12.55 14.82 1.06
N GLU A 132 -13.73 14.51 0.52
CA GLU A 132 -14.12 13.15 0.17
C GLU A 132 -13.21 12.61 -0.93
N ILE A 133 -12.76 11.36 -0.76
CA ILE A 133 -11.87 10.68 -1.70
C ILE A 133 -12.69 9.70 -2.52
N ARG A 134 -12.63 9.85 -3.85
CA ARG A 134 -13.23 8.92 -4.82
C ARG A 134 -12.13 8.24 -5.60
N ILE A 135 -12.09 6.91 -5.59
CA ILE A 135 -11.09 6.13 -6.30
C ILE A 135 -11.63 5.79 -7.68
N ASP A 136 -11.06 6.39 -8.72
CA ASP A 136 -11.52 6.24 -10.09
C ASP A 136 -11.00 4.93 -10.70
N HIS A 137 -9.72 4.60 -10.48
CA HIS A 137 -9.11 3.43 -11.12
C HIS A 137 -7.94 2.91 -10.31
N VAL A 138 -7.94 1.59 -10.05
CA VAL A 138 -6.80 0.86 -9.49
C VAL A 138 -6.28 -0.12 -10.54
N VAL A 139 -4.98 -0.08 -10.81
CA VAL A 139 -4.28 -1.07 -11.63
C VAL A 139 -3.24 -1.74 -10.76
N THR A 140 -3.21 -3.08 -10.76
CA THR A 140 -2.22 -3.85 -10.02
C THR A 140 -1.64 -4.98 -10.86
N ALA A 141 -0.37 -5.27 -10.65
CA ALA A 141 0.28 -6.47 -11.15
C ALA A 141 0.86 -7.26 -9.99
N VAL A 142 0.69 -8.57 -10.01
CA VAL A 142 1.20 -9.48 -9.00
C VAL A 142 1.97 -10.63 -9.62
N ASP A 143 3.03 -11.03 -8.93
CA ASP A 143 3.81 -12.24 -9.23
C ASP A 143 3.92 -13.05 -7.95
N VAL A 144 3.42 -14.29 -7.97
CA VAL A 144 3.42 -15.22 -6.82
C VAL A 144 4.09 -16.56 -7.17
N GLY A 145 5.00 -16.54 -8.14
CA GLY A 145 5.55 -17.77 -8.72
C GLY A 145 4.53 -18.46 -9.60
N GLN A 146 4.53 -19.80 -9.62
CA GLN A 146 3.54 -20.53 -10.38
C GLN A 146 2.13 -20.32 -9.79
N ILE A 147 1.18 -19.94 -10.62
CA ILE A 147 -0.19 -19.70 -10.20
C ILE A 147 -0.98 -21.01 -10.21
N VAL A 148 -1.48 -21.41 -9.04
CA VAL A 148 -2.30 -22.62 -8.89
C VAL A 148 -3.75 -22.36 -9.29
N SER A 149 -4.32 -21.24 -8.85
CA SER A 149 -5.69 -20.84 -9.14
C SER A 149 -5.72 -19.36 -9.51
N PRO A 150 -5.80 -19.03 -10.81
CA PRO A 150 -5.85 -17.63 -11.26
C PRO A 150 -7.04 -16.87 -10.68
N ASP A 151 -8.22 -17.48 -10.65
CA ASP A 151 -9.43 -16.84 -10.10
C ASP A 151 -9.34 -16.64 -8.59
N GLY A 152 -8.81 -17.63 -7.86
CA GLY A 152 -8.59 -17.52 -6.42
C GLY A 152 -7.57 -16.44 -6.07
N LEU A 153 -6.49 -16.34 -6.85
CA LEU A 153 -5.50 -15.27 -6.72
C LEU A 153 -6.10 -13.89 -6.99
N ARG A 154 -6.86 -13.74 -8.08
CA ARG A 154 -7.56 -12.50 -8.43
C ARG A 154 -8.47 -12.05 -7.29
N ASN A 155 -9.30 -12.94 -6.77
CA ASN A 155 -10.22 -12.65 -5.66
C ASN A 155 -9.46 -12.23 -4.38
N GLN A 156 -8.33 -12.88 -4.07
CA GLN A 156 -7.48 -12.48 -2.94
C GLN A 156 -6.88 -11.08 -3.10
N VAL A 157 -6.50 -10.72 -4.33
CA VAL A 157 -5.95 -9.40 -4.66
C VAL A 157 -7.02 -8.32 -4.57
N GLU A 158 -8.18 -8.54 -5.17
CA GLU A 158 -9.33 -7.63 -5.13
C GLU A 158 -9.82 -7.41 -3.70
N GLY A 159 -10.00 -8.48 -2.92
CA GLY A 159 -10.33 -8.38 -1.50
C GLY A 159 -9.25 -7.66 -0.68
N GLY A 160 -7.99 -7.81 -1.06
CA GLY A 160 -6.88 -7.06 -0.48
C GLY A 160 -6.96 -5.55 -0.75
N ILE A 161 -7.30 -5.16 -1.99
CA ILE A 161 -7.49 -3.76 -2.40
C ILE A 161 -8.63 -3.13 -1.58
N VAL A 162 -9.77 -3.82 -1.47
CA VAL A 162 -10.92 -3.34 -0.69
C VAL A 162 -10.57 -3.15 0.78
N GLN A 163 -9.97 -4.16 1.40
CA GLN A 163 -9.59 -4.10 2.81
C GLN A 163 -8.60 -2.98 3.10
N SER A 164 -7.56 -2.84 2.27
CA SER A 164 -6.53 -1.84 2.49
C SER A 164 -6.98 -0.43 2.15
N THR A 165 -7.92 -0.28 1.21
CA THR A 165 -8.63 0.99 1.01
C THR A 165 -9.36 1.39 2.29
N SER A 166 -10.08 0.45 2.91
CA SER A 166 -10.81 0.68 4.16
C SER A 166 -9.89 1.08 5.32
N TRP A 167 -8.78 0.36 5.53
CA TRP A 167 -7.75 0.68 6.52
C TRP A 167 -7.12 2.04 6.33
N THR A 168 -6.80 2.35 5.08
CA THR A 168 -6.09 3.59 4.75
C THR A 168 -7.02 4.79 4.87
N LEU A 169 -8.32 4.64 4.57
CA LEU A 169 -9.25 5.78 4.50
C LEU A 169 -10.15 5.94 5.72
N TYR A 170 -10.60 4.88 6.39
CA TYR A 170 -11.71 4.97 7.35
C TYR A 170 -11.43 4.33 8.70
N GLU A 171 -10.81 3.17 8.71
CA GLU A 171 -10.80 2.31 9.90
C GLU A 171 -9.88 2.85 11.00
N LYS A 172 -10.49 3.14 12.16
CA LYS A 172 -9.80 3.57 13.37
C LYS A 172 -10.59 3.09 14.59
N VAL A 173 -9.91 2.39 15.49
CA VAL A 173 -10.48 2.10 16.82
C VAL A 173 -10.48 3.39 17.62
N ALA A 174 -11.67 3.83 18.04
CA ALA A 174 -11.81 4.97 18.94
C ALA A 174 -11.58 4.51 20.39
N TYR A 175 -10.80 5.26 21.16
CA TYR A 175 -10.56 4.98 22.59
C TYR A 175 -10.22 6.27 23.35
N ASP A 176 -10.41 6.25 24.67
CA ASP A 176 -9.96 7.29 25.59
C ASP A 176 -9.45 6.68 26.92
N ALA A 177 -9.28 7.50 27.96
CA ALA A 177 -8.82 7.04 29.28
C ALA A 177 -9.76 6.00 29.94
N GLY A 178 -11.02 5.94 29.52
CA GLY A 178 -12.01 4.94 29.94
C GLY A 178 -12.05 3.69 29.07
N GLY A 179 -11.21 3.57 28.04
CA GLY A 179 -11.09 2.40 27.18
C GLY A 179 -11.62 2.61 25.75
N ILE A 180 -11.87 1.49 25.04
CA ILE A 180 -12.41 1.49 23.67
C ILE A 180 -13.78 2.18 23.65
N ARG A 181 -14.11 2.91 22.58
CA ARG A 181 -15.40 3.59 22.34
C ARG A 181 -16.13 3.08 21.11
N SER A 182 -15.42 2.48 20.16
CA SER A 182 -15.98 1.85 18.97
C SER A 182 -16.41 0.41 19.28
N TYR A 183 -17.56 0.24 19.93
CA TYR A 183 -18.05 -1.07 20.38
C TYR A 183 -18.85 -1.86 19.33
N ASP A 184 -19.26 -1.19 18.25
CA ASP A 184 -20.03 -1.78 17.16
C ASP A 184 -19.67 -1.14 15.81
N TRP A 185 -20.32 -1.60 14.74
CA TRP A 185 -20.12 -1.14 13.36
C TRP A 185 -20.61 0.30 13.09
N SER A 186 -21.36 0.90 14.02
CA SER A 186 -21.73 2.32 13.93
C SER A 186 -20.60 3.21 14.46
N GLY A 187 -19.86 2.73 15.47
CA GLY A 187 -18.71 3.42 16.05
C GLY A 187 -17.36 3.13 15.39
N TYR A 188 -17.28 2.13 14.51
CA TYR A 188 -16.07 1.79 13.74
C TYR A 188 -16.31 2.04 12.23
N PRO A 189 -15.80 3.15 11.67
CA PRO A 189 -15.99 3.46 10.26
C PRO A 189 -15.34 2.40 9.38
N ILE A 190 -16.09 1.88 8.41
CA ILE A 190 -15.65 0.88 7.44
C ILE A 190 -16.11 1.30 6.04
N LEU A 191 -15.32 0.95 5.03
CA LEU A 191 -15.62 1.23 3.63
C LEU A 191 -17.01 0.70 3.23
N ARG A 192 -17.77 1.51 2.48
CA ARG A 192 -19.08 1.17 1.92
C ARG A 192 -19.00 0.96 0.42
N PHE A 193 -20.02 0.30 -0.16
CA PHE A 193 -20.08 0.02 -1.60
C PHE A 193 -19.92 1.26 -2.48
N THR A 194 -20.47 2.40 -2.07
CA THR A 194 -20.36 3.68 -2.80
C THR A 194 -18.94 4.27 -2.80
N GLN A 195 -18.04 3.73 -1.98
CA GLN A 195 -16.66 4.18 -1.82
C GLN A 195 -15.66 3.18 -2.42
N LEU A 196 -16.14 2.08 -3.01
CA LEU A 196 -15.27 1.15 -3.73
C LEU A 196 -14.63 1.84 -4.94
N PRO A 197 -13.43 1.39 -5.37
CA PRO A 197 -12.88 1.81 -6.65
C PRO A 197 -13.87 1.57 -7.78
N GLU A 198 -14.06 2.55 -8.66
CA GLU A 198 -14.98 2.41 -9.80
C GLU A 198 -14.49 1.34 -10.79
N LYS A 199 -13.17 1.18 -10.90
CA LYS A 199 -12.53 0.16 -11.73
C LYS A 199 -11.30 -0.43 -11.04
N VAL A 200 -11.15 -1.75 -11.12
CA VAL A 200 -9.96 -2.49 -10.68
C VAL A 200 -9.51 -3.41 -11.81
N ASP A 201 -8.28 -3.21 -12.30
CA ASP A 201 -7.63 -4.13 -13.24
C ASP A 201 -6.51 -4.89 -12.53
N VAL A 202 -6.65 -6.22 -12.45
CA VAL A 202 -5.64 -7.11 -11.86
C VAL A 202 -4.92 -7.91 -12.94
N HIS A 203 -3.61 -7.71 -13.05
CA HIS A 203 -2.71 -8.41 -13.95
C HIS A 203 -1.92 -9.47 -13.19
N LEU A 204 -2.08 -10.73 -13.61
CA LEU A 204 -1.40 -11.86 -12.99
C LEU A 204 -0.19 -12.24 -13.87
N LEU A 205 1.01 -12.12 -13.33
CA LEU A 205 2.24 -12.56 -14.00
C LEU A 205 2.54 -13.98 -13.53
N ASP A 206 2.09 -14.96 -14.32
CA ASP A 206 2.35 -16.37 -14.04
C ASP A 206 3.81 -16.72 -14.31
N GLN A 207 4.37 -17.59 -13.47
CA GLN A 207 5.73 -18.11 -13.60
C GLN A 207 5.73 -19.64 -13.56
N PRO A 208 5.34 -20.32 -14.65
CA PRO A 208 5.28 -21.79 -14.68
C PRO A 208 6.63 -22.43 -14.33
N GLY A 209 6.64 -23.37 -13.38
CA GLY A 209 7.84 -24.06 -12.91
C GLY A 209 8.56 -23.39 -11.74
N GLU A 210 8.24 -22.14 -11.40
CA GLU A 210 8.77 -21.47 -10.21
C GLU A 210 8.04 -21.91 -8.92
N PRO A 211 8.67 -21.79 -7.74
CA PRO A 211 8.04 -22.11 -6.46
C PRO A 211 6.75 -21.33 -6.20
N PHE A 212 5.77 -21.97 -5.57
CA PHE A 212 4.54 -21.32 -5.12
C PHE A 212 4.83 -20.33 -3.97
N LEU A 213 4.36 -19.10 -4.10
CA LEU A 213 4.53 -18.06 -3.08
C LEU A 213 3.18 -17.68 -2.45
N GLY A 214 3.23 -17.21 -1.20
CA GLY A 214 2.04 -16.71 -0.51
C GLY A 214 1.49 -15.44 -1.16
N ALA A 215 0.20 -15.45 -1.49
CA ALA A 215 -0.48 -14.35 -2.16
C ALA A 215 -1.35 -13.48 -1.25
N ALA A 216 -1.78 -14.02 -0.10
CA ALA A 216 -2.85 -13.41 0.66
C ALA A 216 -2.51 -12.04 1.27
N GLU A 217 -1.23 -11.72 1.48
CA GLU A 217 -0.82 -10.54 2.26
C GLU A 217 0.02 -9.52 1.46
N ILE A 218 0.13 -9.72 0.15
CA ILE A 218 1.04 -8.95 -0.73
C ILE A 218 0.50 -7.55 -1.08
N VAL A 219 -0.81 -7.34 -0.96
CA VAL A 219 -1.51 -6.14 -1.43
C VAL A 219 -1.54 -5.04 -0.38
N GLN A 220 -1.52 -5.38 0.91
CA GLN A 220 -1.90 -4.44 1.96
C GLN A 220 -1.01 -3.20 2.05
N GLY A 221 0.30 -3.41 1.97
CA GLY A 221 1.27 -2.32 1.96
C GLY A 221 1.19 -1.46 0.70
N PRO A 222 1.38 -2.06 -0.50
CA PRO A 222 1.35 -1.31 -1.76
C PRO A 222 0.06 -0.53 -1.99
N MET A 223 -1.11 -1.09 -1.64
CA MET A 223 -2.37 -0.38 -1.84
C MET A 223 -2.45 0.88 -0.97
N ALA A 224 -2.08 0.75 0.31
CA ALA A 224 -2.07 1.88 1.25
C ALA A 224 -1.12 2.98 0.80
N ALA A 225 0.09 2.60 0.38
CA ALA A 225 1.11 3.50 -0.10
C ALA A 225 0.70 4.23 -1.39
N ALA A 226 0.22 3.49 -2.39
CA ALA A 226 -0.22 4.06 -3.67
C ALA A 226 -1.39 5.04 -3.46
N LEU A 227 -2.33 4.70 -2.57
CA LEU A 227 -3.44 5.57 -2.20
C LEU A 227 -2.95 6.83 -1.48
N GLY A 228 -2.05 6.71 -0.51
CA GLY A 228 -1.43 7.86 0.17
C GLY A 228 -0.65 8.77 -0.77
N ASN A 229 0.10 8.20 -1.72
CA ASN A 229 0.83 8.93 -2.76
C ASN A 229 -0.14 9.67 -3.70
N ALA A 230 -1.24 9.02 -4.09
CA ALA A 230 -2.26 9.62 -4.94
C ALA A 230 -2.98 10.79 -4.24
N VAL A 231 -3.29 10.64 -2.95
CA VAL A 231 -3.85 11.70 -2.13
C VAL A 231 -2.85 12.87 -2.00
N ALA A 232 -1.57 12.59 -1.76
CA ALA A 232 -0.54 13.63 -1.70
C ALA A 232 -0.35 14.37 -3.02
N ASN A 233 -0.44 13.64 -4.15
CA ASN A 233 -0.40 14.22 -5.48
C ASN A 233 -1.61 15.13 -5.76
N ALA A 234 -2.81 14.71 -5.37
CA ALA A 234 -4.06 15.46 -5.55
C ALA A 234 -4.10 16.78 -4.76
N THR A 235 -3.55 16.78 -3.54
CA THR A 235 -3.72 17.89 -2.59
C THR A 235 -2.48 18.74 -2.40
N GLY A 236 -1.33 18.28 -2.90
CA GLY A 236 -0.03 18.89 -2.64
C GLY A 236 0.47 18.71 -1.19
N ARG A 237 -0.24 17.93 -0.36
CA ARG A 237 0.11 17.68 1.04
C ARG A 237 0.15 16.19 1.33
N ARG A 238 1.25 15.72 1.93
CA ARG A 238 1.34 14.35 2.41
C ARG A 238 0.84 14.22 3.84
N TRP A 239 -0.01 13.23 4.05
CA TRP A 239 -0.44 12.81 5.38
C TRP A 239 0.10 11.41 5.66
N LEU A 240 0.70 11.24 6.83
CA LEU A 240 1.33 10.00 7.26
C LEU A 240 0.56 9.28 8.37
N ASN A 241 -0.42 9.97 8.95
CA ASN A 241 -1.29 9.42 9.99
C ASN A 241 -2.50 8.78 9.32
N LEU A 242 -2.60 7.46 9.41
CA LEU A 242 -3.80 6.74 8.98
C LEU A 242 -4.87 6.77 10.09
N PRO A 243 -6.16 6.77 9.72
CA PRO A 243 -6.69 6.84 8.36
C PRO A 243 -6.64 8.26 7.76
N LEU A 244 -6.68 8.35 6.42
CA LEU A 244 -6.51 9.58 5.64
C LEU A 244 -7.78 10.42 5.47
N THR A 245 -8.98 9.94 5.81
CA THR A 245 -10.18 10.78 5.68
C THR A 245 -10.31 11.80 6.81
N ARG A 246 -11.06 12.86 6.52
CA ARG A 246 -10.97 14.17 7.18
C ARG A 246 -11.29 14.21 8.68
N SER A 247 -11.99 13.22 9.24
CA SER A 247 -12.32 13.21 10.67
C SER A 247 -11.08 13.10 11.58
N THR A 248 -9.90 12.76 11.03
CA THR A 248 -8.65 12.57 11.77
C THR A 248 -7.59 13.65 11.55
N GLN A 249 -7.81 14.61 10.64
CA GLN A 249 -6.75 15.55 10.21
C GLN A 249 -6.81 16.95 10.85
N PHE A 250 -7.84 17.25 11.66
CA PHE A 250 -8.10 18.58 12.24
C PHE A 250 -8.14 18.60 13.78
N THR A 251 -7.61 17.57 14.43
CA THR A 251 -7.25 17.61 15.87
C THR A 251 -5.75 17.59 16.03
#